data_AF-A0A068SM96-F1
#
_entry.id   AF-A0A068SM96-F1
#
_cell.length_a   1.000
_cell.length_b   1.000
_cell.length_c   1.000
_cell.angle_alpha   90.00
_cell.angle_beta   90.00
_cell.angle_gamma   90.00
#
_symmetry.space_group_name_H-M   'P 1'
#
loop_
_entity.id
_entity.type
_entity.pdbx_description
1 polymer ?
#
loop_
_entity_poly.entity_id
_entity_poly.type
_entity_poly.pdbx_seq_one_letter_code
_entity_poly.pdbx_strand_id
1 'polypeptide(L)'
;MYMPITDTMTELLTVHEAAERLGTDVMTLVEIVNVGDIVPAISPKPRVLSGGEVWKNWREIRLSEDDIALFKAEISRRRFEDFKADYSDIYTPDSRPGGRGLEFGPGWTNILKTYADGLRSLVIEGKQAAWLRWGKEKFGALRLFSDYILSVERQVIDLHREAHRSSLVTCQECGEPARLRFGYGVCLTLCERHKHIVGEPDPSRDGIILDLDAWTLKESETKE
;
A
#
# COMPACT_ATOMS: atom_id res chain seq x y z
N MET A 1 -5.11 -53.24 -16.10
CA MET A 1 -4.98 -52.61 -14.77
C MET A 1 -5.23 -51.12 -14.95
N TYR A 2 -6.49 -50.71 -14.86
CA TYR A 2 -6.90 -49.31 -14.99
C TYR A 2 -6.69 -48.65 -13.62
N MET A 3 -5.77 -47.69 -13.51
CA MET A 3 -5.71 -46.84 -12.32
C MET A 3 -6.83 -45.80 -12.44
N PRO A 4 -7.73 -45.67 -11.46
CA PRO A 4 -8.67 -44.58 -11.46
C PRO A 4 -7.87 -43.29 -11.22
N ILE A 5 -7.98 -42.35 -12.16
CA ILE A 5 -7.59 -40.97 -11.93
C ILE A 5 -8.55 -40.48 -10.85
N THR A 6 -8.05 -40.31 -9.63
CA THR A 6 -8.77 -39.58 -8.59
C THR A 6 -8.84 -38.13 -9.07
N ASP A 7 -9.96 -37.80 -9.70
CA ASP A 7 -10.36 -36.42 -9.93
C ASP A 7 -10.64 -35.82 -8.55
N THR A 8 -9.58 -35.38 -7.87
CA THR A 8 -9.67 -34.53 -6.69
C THR A 8 -10.34 -33.25 -7.19
N MET A 9 -11.67 -33.19 -7.07
CA MET A 9 -12.39 -31.93 -7.22
C MET A 9 -11.77 -30.97 -6.22
N THR A 10 -10.96 -30.03 -6.70
CA THR A 10 -10.38 -28.98 -5.87
C THR A 10 -11.56 -28.24 -5.24
N GLU A 11 -11.72 -28.39 -3.93
CA GLU A 11 -12.77 -27.71 -3.20
C GLU A 11 -12.54 -26.21 -3.34
N LEU A 12 -13.51 -25.52 -3.94
CA LEU A 12 -13.44 -24.09 -4.19
C LEU A 12 -14.14 -23.35 -3.08
N LEU A 13 -13.38 -22.52 -2.38
CA LEU A 13 -13.89 -21.63 -1.36
C LEU A 13 -14.56 -20.43 -2.02
N THR A 14 -15.69 -20.02 -1.49
CA THR A 14 -16.22 -18.68 -1.74
C THR A 14 -15.30 -17.64 -1.11
N VAL A 15 -15.39 -16.40 -1.59
CA VAL A 15 -14.64 -15.27 -1.04
C VAL A 15 -14.88 -15.02 0.46
N HIS A 16 -16.07 -15.37 1.00
CA HIS A 16 -16.34 -15.24 2.44
C HIS A 16 -15.59 -16.31 3.25
N GLU A 17 -15.67 -17.57 2.82
CA GLU A 17 -14.95 -18.67 3.47
C GLU A 17 -13.43 -18.45 3.41
N ALA A 18 -12.93 -17.94 2.29
CA ALA A 18 -11.54 -17.55 2.15
C ALA A 18 -11.17 -16.39 3.10
N ALA A 19 -12.01 -15.36 3.21
CA ALA A 19 -11.77 -14.22 4.10
C ALA A 19 -11.71 -14.65 5.58
N GLU A 20 -12.65 -15.49 6.01
CA GLU A 20 -12.67 -16.08 7.35
C GLU A 20 -11.39 -16.88 7.61
N ARG A 21 -11.01 -17.75 6.68
CA ARG A 21 -9.80 -18.58 6.79
C ARG A 21 -8.50 -17.76 6.82
N LEU A 22 -8.46 -16.65 6.08
CA LEU A 22 -7.32 -15.75 6.03
C LEU A 22 -7.29 -14.72 7.18
N GLY A 23 -8.33 -14.69 8.02
CA GLY A 23 -8.46 -13.73 9.10
C GLY A 23 -8.47 -12.28 8.60
N THR A 24 -9.20 -12.03 7.52
CA THR A 24 -9.35 -10.70 6.91
C THR A 24 -10.80 -10.46 6.49
N ASP A 25 -11.14 -9.23 6.12
CA ASP A 25 -12.46 -8.93 5.56
C ASP A 25 -12.50 -9.20 4.04
N VAL A 26 -13.72 -9.37 3.53
CA VAL A 26 -13.98 -9.62 2.10
C VAL A 26 -13.45 -8.48 1.21
N MET A 27 -13.56 -7.23 1.65
CA MET A 27 -13.15 -6.09 0.83
C MET A 27 -11.64 -6.09 0.60
N THR A 28 -10.84 -6.45 1.61
CA THR A 28 -9.39 -6.67 1.45
C THR A 28 -9.08 -7.69 0.34
N LEU A 29 -9.80 -8.81 0.28
CA LEU A 29 -9.59 -9.80 -0.79
C LEU A 29 -9.97 -9.25 -2.17
N VAL A 30 -11.08 -8.53 -2.24
CA VAL A 30 -11.54 -7.89 -3.49
C VAL A 30 -10.54 -6.86 -3.99
N GLU A 31 -9.96 -6.06 -3.09
CA GLU A 31 -8.92 -5.09 -3.40
C GLU A 31 -7.66 -5.78 -3.95
N ILE A 32 -7.17 -6.85 -3.31
CA ILE A 32 -6.02 -7.64 -3.80
C ILE A 32 -6.28 -8.13 -5.23
N VAL A 33 -7.47 -8.67 -5.47
CA VAL A 33 -7.85 -9.16 -6.80
C VAL A 33 -7.93 -8.01 -7.82
N ASN A 34 -8.49 -6.85 -7.43
CA ASN A 34 -8.63 -5.69 -8.31
C ASN A 34 -7.29 -5.03 -8.68
N VAL A 35 -6.29 -5.12 -7.81
CA VAL A 35 -4.91 -4.72 -8.14
C VAL A 35 -4.38 -5.54 -9.32
N GLY A 36 -4.78 -6.83 -9.40
CA GLY A 36 -4.54 -7.69 -10.55
C GLY A 36 -3.18 -8.38 -10.59
N ASP A 37 -2.33 -8.19 -9.56
CA ASP A 37 -1.05 -8.89 -9.43
C ASP A 37 -1.23 -10.34 -8.96
N ILE A 38 -2.31 -10.62 -8.21
CA ILE A 38 -2.72 -11.97 -7.81
C ILE A 38 -4.17 -12.17 -8.22
N VAL A 39 -4.40 -13.19 -9.03
CA VAL A 39 -5.73 -13.54 -9.55
C VAL A 39 -6.02 -14.99 -9.19
N PRO A 40 -7.23 -15.31 -8.67
CA PRO A 40 -7.58 -16.68 -8.34
C PRO A 40 -7.51 -17.60 -9.57
N ALA A 41 -6.97 -18.80 -9.40
CA ALA A 41 -6.73 -19.75 -10.49
C ALA A 41 -8.01 -20.17 -11.22
N ILE A 42 -9.12 -20.33 -10.48
CA ILE A 42 -10.39 -20.81 -11.02
C ILE A 42 -11.42 -19.68 -10.90
N SER A 43 -11.23 -18.67 -11.74
CA SER A 43 -12.20 -17.59 -11.87
C SER A 43 -12.64 -17.45 -13.32
N PRO A 44 -13.95 -17.30 -13.61
CA PRO A 44 -14.41 -17.08 -14.98
C PRO A 44 -13.74 -15.82 -15.50
N LYS A 45 -12.92 -15.96 -16.55
CA LYS A 45 -12.01 -14.96 -17.16
C LYS A 45 -12.17 -13.53 -16.59
N PRO A 46 -11.15 -12.95 -15.94
CA PRO A 46 -11.21 -11.57 -15.46
C PRO A 46 -11.68 -10.68 -16.62
N ARG A 47 -12.88 -10.12 -16.49
CA ARG A 47 -13.40 -9.17 -17.46
C ARG A 47 -12.82 -7.84 -17.03
N VAL A 48 -11.78 -7.37 -17.71
CA VAL A 48 -11.44 -5.95 -17.66
C VAL A 48 -12.69 -5.22 -18.15
N LEU A 49 -13.43 -4.62 -17.22
CA LEU A 49 -14.64 -3.87 -17.54
C LEU A 49 -14.24 -2.54 -18.16
N SER A 50 -15.18 -1.94 -18.89
CA SER A 50 -15.03 -0.63 -19.55
C SER A 50 -14.73 0.55 -18.60
N GLY A 51 -14.53 0.30 -17.31
CA GLY A 51 -14.17 1.28 -16.28
C GLY A 51 -12.97 0.86 -15.43
N GLY A 52 -12.15 -0.09 -15.87
CA GLY A 52 -10.92 -0.51 -15.19
C GLY A 52 -11.10 -1.53 -14.05
N GLU A 53 -12.32 -1.73 -13.56
CA GLU A 53 -12.63 -2.80 -12.60
C GLU A 53 -12.35 -4.19 -13.21
N VAL A 54 -11.69 -5.06 -12.43
CA VAL A 54 -11.42 -6.45 -12.84
C VAL A 54 -12.64 -7.35 -12.55
N TRP A 55 -13.50 -6.99 -11.58
CA TRP A 55 -14.64 -7.78 -11.14
C TRP A 55 -15.92 -6.97 -10.87
N LYS A 56 -16.99 -7.24 -11.62
CA LYS A 56 -18.31 -6.61 -11.42
C LYS A 56 -19.08 -7.19 -10.23
N ASN A 57 -18.79 -8.45 -9.89
CA ASN A 57 -19.50 -9.20 -8.85
C ASN A 57 -18.50 -10.02 -8.05
N TRP A 58 -17.96 -9.41 -6.99
CA TRP A 58 -16.99 -10.06 -6.11
C TRP A 58 -17.49 -11.39 -5.50
N ARG A 59 -18.81 -11.61 -5.46
CA ARG A 59 -19.40 -12.87 -5.00
C ARG A 59 -19.12 -14.06 -5.92
N GLU A 60 -18.63 -13.82 -7.13
CA GLU A 60 -18.24 -14.86 -8.09
C GLU A 60 -16.78 -15.30 -7.89
N ILE A 61 -15.99 -14.58 -7.09
CA ILE A 61 -14.63 -14.95 -6.77
C ILE A 61 -14.64 -16.32 -6.07
N ARG A 62 -13.84 -17.25 -6.58
CA ARG A 62 -13.61 -18.57 -6.03
C ARG A 62 -12.11 -18.77 -5.84
N LEU A 63 -11.72 -19.31 -4.69
CA LEU A 63 -10.31 -19.55 -4.34
C LEU A 63 -10.09 -21.05 -4.10
N SER A 64 -9.04 -21.58 -4.71
CA SER A 64 -8.47 -22.88 -4.37
C SER A 64 -7.60 -22.79 -3.12
N GLU A 65 -7.19 -23.94 -2.57
CA GLU A 65 -6.20 -23.99 -1.47
C GLU A 65 -4.86 -23.35 -1.83
N ASP A 66 -4.41 -23.48 -3.09
CA ASP A 66 -3.18 -22.85 -3.56
C ASP A 66 -3.33 -21.31 -3.60
N ASP A 67 -4.51 -20.82 -3.98
CA ASP A 67 -4.82 -19.39 -3.91
C ASP A 67 -4.76 -18.89 -2.46
N ILE A 68 -5.23 -19.66 -1.48
CA ILE A 68 -5.16 -19.27 -0.06
C ILE A 68 -3.71 -18.99 0.37
N ALA A 69 -2.74 -19.80 -0.06
CA ALA A 69 -1.33 -19.55 0.26
C ALA A 69 -0.81 -18.23 -0.37
N LEU A 70 -1.16 -17.97 -1.63
CA LEU A 70 -0.78 -16.73 -2.33
C LEU A 70 -1.39 -15.49 -1.68
N PHE A 71 -2.70 -15.54 -1.39
CA PHE A 71 -3.40 -14.44 -0.73
C PHE A 71 -2.90 -14.20 0.68
N LYS A 72 -2.56 -15.25 1.43
CA LYS A 72 -1.95 -15.11 2.76
C LYS A 72 -0.64 -14.33 2.69
N ALA A 73 0.22 -14.63 1.72
CA ALA A 73 1.48 -13.90 1.52
C ALA A 73 1.23 -12.41 1.17
N GLU A 74 0.27 -12.13 0.28
CA GLU A 74 -0.05 -10.74 -0.08
C GLU A 74 -0.72 -9.95 1.04
N ILE A 75 -1.58 -10.59 1.84
CA ILE A 75 -2.16 -9.98 3.05
C ILE A 75 -1.03 -9.62 4.03
N SER A 76 -0.09 -10.54 4.27
CA SER A 76 1.07 -10.29 5.13
C SER A 76 1.90 -9.10 4.62
N ARG A 77 2.14 -9.05 3.30
CA ARG A 77 2.82 -7.93 2.62
C ARG A 77 2.09 -6.60 2.83
N ARG A 78 0.77 -6.57 2.60
CA ARG A 78 -0.08 -5.36 2.79
C ARG A 78 -0.23 -4.94 4.25
N ARG A 79 -0.11 -5.88 5.18
CA ARG A 79 -0.08 -5.62 6.63
C ARG A 79 1.29 -5.20 7.13
N PHE A 80 2.31 -5.20 6.26
CA PHE A 80 3.69 -4.86 6.58
C PHE A 80 4.26 -5.72 7.72
N GLU A 81 3.91 -7.00 7.79
CA GLU A 81 4.29 -7.87 8.92
C GLU A 81 5.82 -8.01 9.05
N ASP A 82 6.52 -8.27 7.94
CA ASP A 82 7.99 -8.34 7.93
C ASP A 82 8.63 -7.03 8.38
N PHE A 83 8.14 -5.89 7.88
CA PHE A 83 8.64 -4.58 8.30
C PHE A 83 8.43 -4.35 9.80
N LYS A 84 7.25 -4.68 10.32
CA LYS A 84 6.92 -4.53 11.75
C LYS A 84 7.81 -5.39 12.63
N ALA A 85 8.19 -6.59 12.16
CA ALA A 85 9.14 -7.45 12.86
C ALA A 85 10.56 -6.85 12.83
N ASP A 86 11.07 -6.54 11.63
CA ASP A 86 12.44 -6.06 11.39
C ASP A 86 12.74 -4.68 11.99
N TYR A 87 11.71 -3.84 12.16
CA TYR A 87 11.82 -2.47 12.65
C TYR A 87 11.08 -2.25 13.97
N SER A 88 10.86 -3.32 14.76
CA SER A 88 10.15 -3.23 16.06
C SER A 88 10.82 -2.30 17.09
N ASP A 89 12.11 -2.00 16.92
CA ASP A 89 12.88 -1.03 17.72
C ASP A 89 12.58 0.43 17.38
N ILE A 90 12.12 0.72 16.16
CA ILE A 90 11.87 2.08 15.64
C ILE A 90 10.39 2.34 15.40
N TYR A 91 9.64 1.32 15.01
CA TYR A 91 8.21 1.42 14.75
C TYR A 91 7.42 1.15 16.04
N THR A 92 6.83 2.21 16.58
CA THR A 92 5.96 2.12 17.75
C THR A 92 4.57 2.64 17.37
N PRO A 93 3.63 1.77 16.96
CA PRO A 93 2.30 2.20 16.53
C PRO A 93 1.54 2.96 17.63
N ASP A 94 0.61 3.82 17.23
CA ASP A 94 -0.30 4.44 18.18
C ASP A 94 -1.26 3.36 18.74
N SER A 95 -1.21 3.15 20.05
CA SER A 95 -2.00 2.14 20.76
C SER A 95 -3.28 2.71 21.41
N ARG A 96 -3.57 4.01 21.22
CA ARG A 96 -4.76 4.66 21.79
C ARG A 96 -6.02 4.25 21.02
N PRO A 97 -7.23 4.42 21.60
CA PRO A 97 -8.48 4.27 20.85
C PRO A 97 -8.46 5.17 19.60
N GLY A 98 -8.62 4.58 18.41
CA GLY A 98 -8.47 5.28 17.13
C GLY A 98 -7.02 5.38 16.63
N GLY A 99 -6.10 4.63 17.25
CA GLY A 99 -4.71 4.51 16.83
C GLY A 99 -4.57 4.12 15.36
N ARG A 100 -3.59 4.74 14.71
CA ARG A 100 -3.37 4.63 13.26
C ARG A 100 -2.21 3.70 12.96
N GLY A 101 -2.33 3.00 11.83
CA GLY A 101 -1.31 2.06 11.35
C GLY A 101 -0.54 2.61 10.17
N LEU A 102 0.06 1.69 9.41
CA LEU A 102 0.58 1.98 8.08
C LEU A 102 -0.57 1.78 7.07
N GLU A 103 -1.12 2.88 6.58
CA GLU A 103 -2.34 2.95 5.76
C GLU A 103 -2.01 3.44 4.36
N PHE A 104 -1.15 2.71 3.67
CA PHE A 104 -0.71 2.99 2.31
C PHE A 104 -0.36 1.68 1.59
N GLY A 105 -0.24 1.75 0.26
CA GLY A 105 0.05 0.58 -0.55
C GLY A 105 1.44 -0.03 -0.29
N PRO A 106 1.58 -1.36 -0.43
CA PRO A 106 2.81 -2.09 -0.10
C PRO A 106 4.01 -1.82 -1.02
N GLY A 107 3.78 -1.21 -2.19
CA GLY A 107 4.84 -0.77 -3.12
C GLY A 107 5.78 0.28 -2.53
N TRP A 108 5.36 0.99 -1.48
CA TRP A 108 6.21 1.95 -0.77
C TRP A 108 7.02 1.35 0.39
N THR A 109 7.03 0.02 0.57
CA THR A 109 7.78 -0.65 1.65
C THR A 109 9.27 -0.28 1.65
N ASN A 110 9.92 -0.16 0.49
CA ASN A 110 11.33 0.21 0.42
C ASN A 110 11.59 1.67 0.82
N ILE A 111 10.65 2.57 0.54
CA ILE A 111 10.70 3.96 1.01
C ILE A 111 10.58 3.98 2.54
N LEU A 112 9.63 3.20 3.08
CA LEU A 112 9.42 3.06 4.52
C LEU A 112 10.67 2.50 5.24
N LYS A 113 11.31 1.46 4.68
CA LYS A 113 12.55 0.87 5.22
C LYS A 113 13.68 1.91 5.25
N THR A 114 13.92 2.59 4.13
CA THR A 114 14.93 3.66 4.04
C THR A 114 14.67 4.77 5.06
N TYR A 115 13.41 5.18 5.21
CA TYR A 115 13.02 6.18 6.22
C TYR A 115 13.29 5.70 7.65
N ALA A 116 12.91 4.46 7.97
CA ALA A 116 13.10 3.89 9.30
C ALA A 116 14.58 3.66 9.64
N ASP A 117 15.42 3.26 8.67
CA ASP A 117 16.87 3.21 8.85
C ASP A 117 17.47 4.60 9.07
N GLY A 118 16.93 5.61 8.37
CA GLY A 118 17.24 7.01 8.62
C GLY A 118 16.96 7.39 10.08
N LEU A 119 15.77 7.08 10.60
CA LEU A 119 15.43 7.33 12.01
C LEU A 119 16.33 6.54 12.97
N ARG A 120 16.61 5.28 12.67
CA ARG A 120 17.49 4.41 13.48
C ARG A 120 18.91 4.99 13.62
N SER A 121 19.38 5.70 12.60
CA SER A 121 20.69 6.38 12.65
C SER A 121 20.72 7.61 13.57
N LEU A 122 19.56 8.14 13.96
CA LEU A 122 19.45 9.31 14.83
C LEU A 122 19.53 8.88 16.31
N VAL A 123 20.74 8.89 16.84
CA VAL A 123 21.07 8.53 18.22
C VAL A 123 21.76 9.70 18.91
N ILE A 124 21.33 10.06 20.12
CA ILE A 124 21.94 11.09 20.97
C ILE A 124 22.38 10.45 22.29
N GLU A 125 23.66 10.59 22.62
CA GLU A 125 24.26 10.02 23.84
C GLU A 125 23.98 8.51 24.00
N GLY A 126 23.97 7.77 22.88
CA GLY A 126 23.68 6.34 22.86
C GLY A 126 22.19 5.98 23.02
N LYS A 127 21.28 6.97 23.00
CA LYS A 127 19.83 6.76 23.08
C LYS A 127 19.15 7.12 21.77
N GLN A 128 18.13 6.34 21.40
CA GLN A 128 17.29 6.60 20.25
C GLN A 128 16.63 7.99 20.36
N ALA A 129 16.67 8.77 19.28
CA ALA A 129 16.20 10.15 19.26
C ALA A 129 14.88 10.34 18.47
N ALA A 130 14.45 9.33 17.71
CA ALA A 130 13.24 9.40 16.89
C ALA A 130 12.59 8.03 16.67
N TRP A 131 11.26 7.99 16.50
CA TRP A 131 10.46 6.78 16.31
C TRP A 131 9.38 7.00 15.27
N LEU A 132 9.18 6.02 14.39
CA LEU A 132 8.06 6.01 13.46
C LEU A 132 6.80 5.58 14.22
N ARG A 133 5.70 6.32 14.03
CA ARG A 133 4.41 6.05 14.69
C ARG A 133 3.40 5.45 13.74
N TRP A 134 3.17 6.12 12.62
CA TRP A 134 2.18 5.69 11.63
C TRP A 134 2.44 6.39 10.30
N GLY A 135 1.68 6.00 9.27
CA GLY A 135 1.78 6.64 7.97
C GLY A 135 0.52 6.38 7.15
N LYS A 136 0.27 7.25 6.18
CA LYS A 136 -0.87 7.11 5.28
C LYS A 136 -0.57 7.62 3.88
N GLU A 137 -1.36 7.15 2.93
CA GLU A 137 -1.51 7.78 1.63
C GLU A 137 -2.32 9.09 1.77
N LYS A 138 -1.90 10.12 1.04
CA LYS A 138 -2.67 11.36 0.89
C LYS A 138 -2.39 12.02 -0.47
N PHE A 139 -3.42 12.02 -1.33
CA PHE A 139 -3.40 12.61 -2.67
C PHE A 139 -2.27 12.08 -3.58
N GLY A 140 -2.09 10.77 -3.57
CA GLY A 140 -1.06 10.03 -4.31
C GLY A 140 0.33 10.09 -3.68
N ALA A 141 0.47 10.62 -2.47
CA ALA A 141 1.77 10.73 -1.81
C ALA A 141 1.79 10.10 -0.42
N LEU A 142 2.97 9.64 -0.01
CA LEU A 142 3.20 9.10 1.33
C LEU A 142 3.34 10.25 2.34
N ARG A 143 2.67 10.09 3.48
CA ARG A 143 2.84 10.91 4.69
C ARG A 143 3.18 10.01 5.85
N LEU A 144 4.37 10.22 6.44
CA LEU A 144 4.83 9.50 7.63
C LEU A 144 4.76 10.43 8.85
N PHE A 145 4.53 9.86 10.02
CA PHE A 145 4.41 10.58 11.28
C PHE A 145 5.33 9.93 12.31
N SER A 146 6.17 10.75 12.92
CA SER A 146 7.23 10.30 13.82
C SER A 146 7.30 11.17 15.07
N ASP A 147 7.60 10.55 16.20
CA ASP A 147 7.97 11.25 17.42
C ASP A 147 9.48 11.44 17.42
N TYR A 148 9.98 12.59 17.84
CA TYR A 148 11.41 12.85 17.91
C TYR A 148 11.75 13.94 18.93
N ILE A 149 13.00 13.94 19.40
CA ILE A 149 13.52 15.04 20.22
C ILE A 149 13.94 16.23 19.35
N LEU A 150 13.74 17.45 19.85
CA LEU A 150 13.91 18.69 19.08
C LEU A 150 15.30 18.85 18.44
N SER A 151 16.35 18.30 19.06
CA SER A 151 17.72 18.37 18.54
C SER A 151 17.95 17.61 17.22
N VAL A 152 17.07 16.67 16.84
CA VAL A 152 17.13 15.96 15.56
C VAL A 152 16.01 16.35 14.59
N GLU A 153 15.24 17.39 14.93
CA GLU A 153 14.07 17.82 14.15
C GLU A 153 14.39 18.02 12.69
N ARG A 154 15.50 18.71 12.39
CA ARG A 154 15.85 19.02 11.01
C ARG A 154 16.10 17.76 10.18
N GLN A 155 16.81 16.80 10.75
CA GLN A 155 17.11 15.51 10.10
C GLN A 155 15.82 14.73 9.86
N VAL A 156 14.90 14.71 10.82
CA VAL A 156 13.60 14.02 10.66
C VAL A 156 12.75 14.69 9.58
N ILE A 157 12.72 16.03 9.53
CA ILE A 157 12.05 16.79 8.45
C ILE A 157 12.63 16.43 7.07
N ASP A 158 13.96 16.35 6.96
CA ASP A 158 14.60 16.02 5.69
C ASP A 158 14.32 14.57 5.28
N LEU A 159 14.25 13.62 6.22
CA LEU A 159 13.78 12.26 5.97
C LEU A 159 12.32 12.22 5.50
N HIS A 160 11.43 13.02 6.11
CA HIS A 160 10.03 13.11 5.69
C HIS A 160 9.91 13.62 4.25
N ARG A 161 10.67 14.66 3.91
CA ARG A 161 10.71 15.22 2.56
C ARG A 161 11.20 14.22 1.54
N GLU A 162 12.24 13.46 1.87
CA GLU A 162 12.77 12.44 0.98
C GLU A 162 11.78 11.31 0.76
N ALA A 163 11.16 10.79 1.82
CA ALA A 163 10.12 9.76 1.71
C ALA A 163 8.93 10.25 0.88
N HIS A 164 8.50 11.50 1.11
CA HIS A 164 7.43 12.13 0.32
C HIS A 164 7.81 12.22 -1.16
N ARG A 165 8.97 12.80 -1.49
CA ARG A 165 9.46 12.95 -2.87
C ARG A 165 9.57 11.60 -3.58
N SER A 166 10.16 10.61 -2.90
CA SER A 166 10.30 9.25 -3.43
C SER A 166 8.93 8.63 -3.75
N SER A 167 7.91 8.90 -2.93
CA SER A 167 6.57 8.35 -3.15
C SER A 167 5.85 8.92 -4.39
N LEU A 168 6.15 10.16 -4.79
CA LEU A 168 5.52 10.84 -5.92
C LEU A 168 5.87 10.21 -7.29
N VAL A 169 6.92 9.40 -7.33
CA VAL A 169 7.43 8.75 -8.54
C VAL A 169 7.45 7.23 -8.43
N THR A 170 6.88 6.67 -7.36
CA THR A 170 6.92 5.24 -7.05
C THR A 170 5.50 4.70 -6.95
N CYS A 171 5.19 3.61 -7.66
CA CYS A 171 3.87 3.00 -7.62
C CYS A 171 3.56 2.51 -6.20
N GLN A 172 2.44 2.94 -5.63
CA GLN A 172 2.07 2.52 -4.28
C GLN A 172 1.75 1.02 -4.18
N GLU A 173 1.45 0.31 -5.27
CA GLU A 173 1.09 -1.13 -5.20
C GLU A 173 2.31 -2.05 -5.38
N CYS A 174 3.21 -1.73 -6.30
CA CYS A 174 4.35 -2.60 -6.65
C CYS A 174 5.74 -1.99 -6.49
N GLY A 175 5.87 -0.67 -6.30
CA GLY A 175 7.17 -0.02 -6.17
C GLY A 175 7.87 0.32 -7.49
N GLU A 176 7.29 -0.02 -8.63
CA GLU A 176 7.80 0.37 -9.95
C GLU A 176 7.68 1.89 -10.21
N PRO A 177 8.45 2.47 -11.16
CA PRO A 177 8.31 3.88 -11.54
C PRO A 177 6.88 4.25 -11.94
N ALA A 178 6.42 5.40 -11.46
CA ALA A 178 5.02 5.81 -11.55
C ALA A 178 4.85 7.32 -11.69
N ARG A 179 3.60 7.73 -11.90
CA ARG A 179 3.16 9.13 -11.84
C ARG A 179 1.79 9.21 -11.19
N LEU A 180 1.38 10.41 -10.78
CA LEU A 180 0.03 10.62 -10.26
C LEU A 180 -1.00 10.24 -11.33
N ARG A 181 -1.93 9.35 -10.97
CA ARG A 181 -3.11 9.01 -11.76
C ARG A 181 -4.32 9.67 -11.15
N PHE A 182 -5.05 10.43 -11.95
CA PHE A 182 -6.22 11.17 -11.47
C PHE A 182 -7.49 10.56 -12.06
N GLY A 183 -8.31 9.92 -11.23
CA GLY A 183 -9.61 9.37 -11.61
C GLY A 183 -10.78 10.21 -11.11
N TYR A 184 -11.99 9.64 -11.12
CA TYR A 184 -13.16 10.31 -10.56
C TYR A 184 -13.12 10.30 -9.02
N GLY A 185 -12.65 11.39 -8.42
CA GLY A 185 -12.63 11.57 -6.95
C GLY A 185 -11.49 10.83 -6.23
N VAL A 186 -10.63 10.14 -6.96
CA VAL A 186 -9.46 9.41 -6.43
C VAL A 186 -8.21 9.83 -7.19
N CYS A 187 -7.10 10.04 -6.49
CA CYS A 187 -5.80 10.25 -7.12
C CYS A 187 -4.73 9.48 -6.38
N LEU A 188 -3.95 8.69 -7.12
CA LEU A 188 -2.98 7.73 -6.58
C LEU A 188 -1.73 7.72 -7.46
N THR A 189 -0.53 7.56 -6.88
CA THR A 189 0.68 7.40 -7.70
C THR A 189 0.83 5.94 -8.12
N LEU A 190 0.61 5.68 -9.40
CA LEU A 190 0.51 4.33 -9.96
C LEU A 190 1.27 4.21 -11.28
N CYS A 191 1.91 3.06 -11.48
CA CYS A 191 2.55 2.71 -12.75
C CYS A 191 1.50 2.41 -13.82
N GLU A 192 1.95 2.22 -15.06
CA GLU A 192 1.04 1.95 -16.19
C GLU A 192 0.22 0.66 -16.00
N ARG A 193 0.79 -0.36 -15.35
CA ARG A 193 0.12 -1.63 -15.03
C ARG A 193 -1.03 -1.46 -14.04
N HIS A 194 -0.93 -0.50 -13.13
CA HIS A 194 -1.89 -0.32 -12.02
C HIS A 194 -2.80 0.89 -12.19
N LYS A 195 -2.69 1.65 -13.29
CA LYS A 195 -3.48 2.87 -13.51
C LYS A 195 -5.00 2.65 -13.47
N HIS A 196 -5.47 1.44 -13.77
CA HIS A 196 -6.90 1.10 -13.76
C HIS A 196 -7.54 1.19 -12.38
N ILE A 197 -6.73 1.18 -11.30
CA ILE A 197 -7.22 1.27 -9.92
C ILE A 197 -7.95 2.60 -9.67
N VAL A 198 -7.58 3.69 -10.36
CA VAL A 198 -8.31 4.97 -10.27
C VAL A 198 -9.52 5.05 -11.21
N GLY A 199 -9.85 3.97 -11.91
CA GLY A 199 -10.81 3.95 -13.01
C GLY A 199 -10.21 4.53 -14.30
N GLU A 200 -11.06 5.10 -15.16
CA GLU A 200 -10.62 5.83 -16.36
C GLU A 200 -9.88 7.12 -15.95
N PRO A 201 -8.56 7.24 -16.22
CA PRO A 201 -7.81 8.43 -15.84
C PRO A 201 -8.26 9.66 -16.62
N ASP A 202 -8.37 10.80 -15.94
CA ASP A 202 -8.63 12.10 -16.53
C ASP A 202 -7.38 12.60 -17.28
N PRO A 203 -7.39 12.65 -18.63
CA PRO A 203 -6.21 13.00 -19.40
C PRO A 203 -5.72 14.43 -19.15
N SER A 204 -6.59 15.32 -18.65
CA SER A 204 -6.25 16.72 -18.38
C SER A 204 -5.50 16.92 -17.06
N ARG A 205 -5.57 15.94 -16.15
CA ARG A 205 -4.96 15.98 -14.81
C ARG A 205 -3.96 14.86 -14.55
N ASP A 206 -3.97 13.80 -15.37
CA ASP A 206 -3.03 12.69 -15.26
C ASP A 206 -1.58 13.18 -15.33
N GLY A 207 -0.74 12.75 -14.39
CA GLY A 207 0.66 13.13 -14.31
C GLY A 207 0.96 14.49 -13.69
N ILE A 208 -0.05 15.29 -13.32
CA ILE A 208 0.19 16.55 -12.57
C ILE A 208 0.57 16.20 -11.13
N ILE A 209 1.77 16.58 -10.70
CA ILE A 209 2.19 16.41 -9.30
C ILE A 209 1.43 17.43 -8.43
N LEU A 210 0.58 16.95 -7.53
CA LEU A 210 -0.05 17.75 -6.49
C LEU A 210 0.88 17.87 -5.28
N ASP A 211 1.96 18.63 -5.43
CA ASP A 211 2.83 18.95 -4.30
C ASP A 211 2.19 20.07 -3.46
N LEU A 212 1.41 19.66 -2.46
CA LEU A 212 0.77 20.57 -1.51
C LEU A 212 1.78 21.28 -0.60
N ASP A 213 2.98 20.72 -0.42
CA ASP A 213 4.05 21.34 0.39
C ASP A 213 4.74 22.46 -0.39
N ALA A 214 4.91 22.30 -1.70
CA ALA A 214 5.37 23.38 -2.58
C ALA A 214 4.38 24.56 -2.64
N TRP A 215 3.07 24.30 -2.50
CA TRP A 215 2.06 25.36 -2.41
C TRP A 215 2.11 26.12 -1.08
N THR A 216 2.33 25.43 0.04
CA THR A 216 2.43 26.07 1.36
C THR A 216 3.72 26.89 1.53
N LEU A 217 4.82 26.47 0.90
CA LEU A 217 6.07 27.25 0.87
C LEU A 217 5.90 28.58 0.12
N LYS A 218 5.22 28.58 -1.03
CA LYS A 218 4.96 29.81 -1.79
C LYS A 218 4.15 30.84 -1.01
N GLU A 219 3.16 30.41 -0.22
CA GLU A 219 2.38 31.31 0.65
C GLU A 219 3.20 31.86 1.83
N SER A 220 4.22 31.13 2.29
CA SER A 220 5.13 31.63 3.34
C SER A 220 6.15 32.64 2.80
N GLU A 221 6.60 32.50 1.56
CA GLU A 221 7.52 33.43 0.89
C GLU A 221 6.84 34.72 0.38
N THR A 222 5.52 34.73 0.24
CA THR A 222 4.75 35.92 -0.18
C THR A 222 4.21 36.74 1.01
N LYS A 223 4.57 36.37 2.25
CA LYS A 223 4.14 37.06 3.49
C LYS A 223 5.28 37.75 4.25
N GLU A 224 6.45 37.92 3.65
CA GLU A 224 7.49 38.86 4.09
C GLU A 224 7.44 40.15 3.26
#